data_AF-A0A2G6EHS4-F1
#
_entry.id   AF-A0A2G6EHS4-F1
#
_cell.length_a   1.000
_cell.length_b   1.000
_cell.length_c   1.000
_cell.angle_alpha   90.00
_cell.angle_beta   90.00
_cell.angle_gamma   90.00
#
_symmetry.space_group_name_H-M   'P 1'
#
loop_
_entity.id
_entity.type
_entity.pdbx_description
1 polymer ?
#
loop_
_entity_poly.entity_id
_entity_poly.type
_entity_poly.pdbx_seq_one_letter_code
_entity_poly.pdbx_strand_id
1 'polypeptide(L)'
;MPLLALLALLAMNGCGVFTDDTAARETERELALQRWHRCISRSISHGTGQVPPPSGNPGATLAIHGLRVTNNCEGHERDVIASYPPHLANRIARKLSEHQRSLYAAHLQRSDERPMLNKARFEIEARQGDL
;
A
#
# COMPACT_ATOMS: atom_id res chain seq x y z
N MET A 1 -35.69 52.86 -1.44
CA MET A 1 -35.81 51.41 -1.16
C MET A 1 -34.59 50.59 -1.64
N PRO A 2 -33.35 50.84 -1.18
CA PRO A 2 -32.19 50.00 -1.55
C PRO A 2 -31.82 48.96 -0.48
N LEU A 3 -32.33 49.09 0.75
CA LEU A 3 -31.96 48.24 1.90
C LEU A 3 -32.41 46.76 1.75
N LEU A 4 -33.52 46.52 1.06
CA LEU A 4 -34.03 45.15 0.85
C LEU A 4 -33.19 44.36 -0.17
N ALA A 5 -32.53 45.03 -1.12
CA ALA A 5 -31.69 44.36 -2.12
C ALA A 5 -30.35 43.87 -1.53
N LEU A 6 -29.79 44.61 -0.56
CA LEU A 6 -28.56 44.21 0.14
C LEU A 6 -28.77 43.00 1.05
N LEU A 7 -29.93 42.89 1.72
CA LEU A 7 -30.26 41.75 2.57
C LEU A 7 -30.43 40.44 1.77
N ALA A 8 -30.97 40.51 0.55
CA ALA A 8 -31.10 39.34 -0.32
C ALA A 8 -29.74 38.79 -0.81
N LEU A 9 -28.75 39.67 -1.02
CA LEU A 9 -27.39 39.29 -1.41
C LEU A 9 -26.58 38.65 -0.27
N LEU A 10 -26.84 39.00 1.00
CA LEU A 10 -26.21 38.32 2.14
C LEU A 10 -26.83 36.94 2.41
N ALA A 11 -28.12 36.74 2.13
CA ALA A 11 -28.80 35.46 2.36
C ALA A 11 -28.33 34.34 1.41
N MET A 12 -27.78 34.66 0.24
CA MET A 12 -27.29 33.66 -0.72
C MET A 12 -25.86 33.15 -0.46
N ASN A 13 -25.11 33.78 0.45
CA ASN A 13 -23.77 33.31 0.86
C ASN A 13 -23.79 32.37 2.08
N GLY A 14 -24.97 31.96 2.54
CA GLY A 14 -25.17 31.15 3.75
C GLY A 14 -25.17 29.63 3.56
N CYS A 15 -24.90 29.10 2.37
CA CYS A 15 -24.87 27.66 2.11
C CYS A 15 -23.47 27.24 1.61
N GLY A 16 -22.59 26.81 2.51
CA GLY A 16 -21.29 26.27 2.08
C GLY A 16 -20.27 25.91 3.16
N VAL A 17 -20.54 26.19 4.44
CA VAL A 17 -19.58 25.93 5.53
C VAL A 17 -19.79 24.52 6.12
N PHE A 18 -19.56 23.47 5.32
CA PHE A 18 -19.48 22.08 5.81
C PHE A 18 -18.36 21.26 5.15
N THR A 19 -17.40 21.89 4.47
CA THR A 19 -16.37 21.18 3.67
C THR A 19 -15.03 20.98 4.37
N ASP A 20 -14.80 21.54 5.56
CA ASP A 20 -13.47 21.49 6.20
C ASP A 20 -13.18 20.13 6.86
N ASP A 21 -14.16 19.57 7.60
CA ASP A 21 -13.99 18.30 8.32
C ASP A 21 -13.88 17.07 7.41
N THR A 22 -14.51 17.12 6.23
CA THR A 22 -14.45 16.00 5.26
C THR A 22 -13.13 15.97 4.53
N ALA A 23 -12.60 17.13 4.12
CA ALA A 23 -11.29 17.24 3.49
C ALA A 23 -10.17 16.85 4.46
N ALA A 24 -10.22 17.34 5.71
CA ALA A 24 -9.25 16.97 6.74
C ALA A 24 -9.22 15.45 7.00
N ARG A 25 -10.39 14.82 7.14
CA ARG A 25 -10.48 13.35 7.33
C ARG A 25 -9.98 12.55 6.14
N GLU A 26 -10.23 13.02 4.92
CA GLU A 26 -9.73 12.33 3.74
C GLU A 26 -8.21 12.41 3.62
N THR A 27 -7.62 13.57 3.94
CA THR A 27 -6.15 13.70 3.99
C THR A 27 -5.52 12.82 5.07
N GLU A 28 -6.16 12.68 6.23
CA GLU A 28 -5.68 11.78 7.30
C GLU A 28 -5.67 10.31 6.86
N ARG A 29 -6.73 9.87 6.17
CA ARG A 29 -6.83 8.50 5.61
C ARG A 29 -5.73 8.23 4.59
N GLU A 30 -5.52 9.15 3.65
CA GLU A 30 -4.51 9.00 2.62
C GLU A 30 -3.10 8.91 3.24
N LEU A 31 -2.82 9.74 4.25
CA LEU A 31 -1.56 9.69 4.97
C LEU A 31 -1.37 8.37 5.73
N ALA A 32 -2.42 7.84 6.38
CA ALA A 32 -2.36 6.54 7.04
C ALA A 32 -2.09 5.40 6.05
N LEU A 33 -2.79 5.39 4.91
CA LEU A 33 -2.60 4.41 3.84
C LEU A 33 -1.18 4.48 3.27
N GLN A 34 -0.67 5.68 3.04
CA GLN A 34 0.68 5.88 2.52
C GLN A 34 1.76 5.36 3.49
N ARG A 35 1.60 5.60 4.80
CA ARG A 35 2.51 5.08 5.84
C ARG A 35 2.51 3.55 5.85
N TRP A 36 1.33 2.95 5.84
CA TRP A 36 1.16 1.50 5.79
C TRP A 36 1.78 0.89 4.53
N HIS A 37 1.49 1.47 3.35
CA HIS A 37 2.02 0.99 2.08
C HIS A 37 3.56 1.07 2.03
N ARG A 38 4.14 2.17 2.52
CA ARG A 38 5.60 2.34 2.61
C ARG A 38 6.23 1.30 3.54
N CYS A 39 5.60 1.01 4.68
CA CYS A 39 6.07 -0.02 5.61
C CYS A 39 6.11 -1.40 4.95
N ILE A 40 5.02 -1.80 4.27
CA ILE A 40 4.95 -3.10 3.60
C ILE A 40 5.98 -3.17 2.48
N SER A 41 6.10 -2.15 1.65
CA SER A 41 7.05 -2.14 0.53
C SER A 41 8.50 -2.32 0.98
N ARG A 42 8.86 -1.66 2.09
CA ARG A 42 10.17 -1.84 2.74
C ARG A 42 10.31 -3.24 3.32
N SER A 43 9.30 -3.72 4.04
CA SER A 43 9.33 -5.03 4.69
C SER A 43 9.47 -6.17 3.68
N ILE A 44 8.80 -6.07 2.53
CA ILE A 44 8.95 -7.01 1.40
C ILE A 44 10.37 -6.94 0.85
N SER A 45 10.90 -5.74 0.62
CA SER A 45 12.25 -5.55 0.06
C SER A 45 13.34 -6.08 1.01
N HIS A 46 13.24 -5.80 2.31
CA HIS A 46 14.21 -6.26 3.33
C HIS A 46 14.02 -7.73 3.72
N GLY A 47 12.79 -8.26 3.63
CA GLY A 47 12.46 -9.64 3.94
C GLY A 47 13.08 -10.68 2.99
N THR A 48 13.64 -10.25 1.85
CA THR A 48 14.36 -11.12 0.91
C THR A 48 15.82 -11.39 1.30
N GLY A 49 16.37 -10.74 2.33
CA GLY A 49 17.73 -11.01 2.81
C GLY A 49 17.91 -12.34 3.56
N GLN A 50 16.80 -12.99 3.93
CA GLN A 50 16.78 -14.33 4.51
C GLN A 50 15.77 -15.16 3.73
N VAL A 51 16.12 -15.62 2.54
CA VAL A 51 15.41 -16.71 1.88
C VAL A 51 15.74 -17.98 2.68
N PRO A 52 14.82 -18.55 3.49
CA PRO A 52 15.04 -19.91 3.97
C PRO A 52 15.15 -20.82 2.74
N PRO A 53 15.97 -21.88 2.81
CA PRO A 53 16.23 -22.77 1.67
C PRO A 53 14.91 -23.22 1.04
N PRO A 54 14.89 -23.49 -0.28
CA PRO A 54 13.69 -23.89 -1.00
C PRO A 54 13.12 -25.17 -0.39
N SER A 55 12.23 -25.01 0.58
CA SER A 55 11.27 -26.05 0.92
C SER A 55 10.33 -26.10 -0.27
N GLY A 56 10.18 -27.26 -0.90
CA GLY A 56 9.45 -27.48 -2.16
C GLY A 56 7.96 -27.14 -2.15
N ASN A 57 7.48 -26.39 -1.15
CA ASN A 57 6.13 -25.88 -1.04
C ASN A 57 6.13 -24.34 -1.09
N PRO A 58 5.95 -23.73 -2.29
CA PRO A 58 5.90 -22.28 -2.45
C PRO A 58 4.81 -21.61 -1.58
N GLY A 59 3.75 -22.34 -1.22
CA GLY A 59 2.72 -21.87 -0.29
C GLY A 59 3.21 -21.66 1.16
N ALA A 60 4.19 -22.45 1.63
CA ALA A 60 4.74 -22.34 2.97
C ALA A 60 5.66 -21.11 3.11
N THR A 61 6.46 -20.84 2.07
CA THR A 61 7.31 -19.64 1.99
C THR A 61 6.47 -18.36 1.98
N LEU A 62 5.35 -18.37 1.23
CA LEU A 62 4.37 -17.27 1.21
C LEU A 62 3.76 -17.01 2.60
N ALA A 63 3.41 -18.08 3.33
CA ALA A 63 2.80 -17.98 4.65
C ALA A 63 3.78 -17.45 5.71
N ILE A 64 5.02 -17.95 5.75
CA ILE A 64 6.03 -17.57 6.74
C ILE A 64 6.51 -16.14 6.55
N HIS A 65 6.80 -15.73 5.31
CA HIS A 65 7.19 -14.34 5.03
C HIS A 65 6.01 -13.39 5.13
N GLY A 66 4.80 -13.81 4.75
CA GLY A 66 3.58 -13.04 4.95
C GLY A 66 3.37 -12.68 6.43
N LEU A 67 3.56 -13.65 7.33
CA LEU A 67 3.45 -13.47 8.79
C LEU A 67 4.51 -12.52 9.38
N ARG A 68 5.71 -12.48 8.80
CA ARG A 68 6.79 -11.61 9.28
C ARG A 68 6.60 -10.16 8.83
N VAL A 69 6.02 -9.96 7.64
CA VAL A 69 5.68 -8.63 7.10
C VAL A 69 4.51 -8.02 7.86
N THR A 70 3.51 -8.81 8.28
CA THR A 70 2.39 -8.32 9.11
C THR A 70 2.87 -7.78 10.46
N ASN A 71 3.78 -8.48 11.13
CA ASN A 71 4.19 -8.12 12.50
C ASN A 71 4.91 -6.77 12.60
N ASN A 72 5.58 -6.33 11.52
CA ASN A 72 6.31 -5.05 11.53
C ASN A 72 5.45 -3.85 11.10
N CYS A 73 4.27 -4.08 10.53
CA CYS A 73 3.41 -3.03 9.99
C CYS A 73 2.01 -2.98 10.66
N GLU A 74 1.76 -3.80 11.68
CA GLU A 74 0.47 -3.88 12.38
C GLU A 74 0.02 -2.53 12.97
N GLY A 75 0.97 -1.75 13.51
CA GLY A 75 0.66 -0.40 14.02
C GLY A 75 0.08 0.51 12.94
N HIS A 76 0.67 0.48 11.74
CA HIS A 76 0.17 1.29 10.62
C HIS A 76 -1.15 0.74 10.05
N GLU A 77 -1.36 -0.58 10.08
CA GLU A 77 -2.65 -1.17 9.71
C GLU A 77 -3.76 -0.69 10.67
N ARG A 78 -3.46 -0.65 11.97
CA ARG A 78 -4.38 -0.14 12.99
C ARG A 78 -4.72 1.33 12.78
N ASP A 79 -3.73 2.15 12.42
CA ASP A 79 -3.94 3.57 12.10
C ASP A 79 -4.89 3.73 10.90
N VAL A 80 -4.69 2.92 9.85
CA VAL A 80 -5.59 2.93 8.69
C VAL A 80 -7.00 2.53 9.11
N ILE A 81 -7.16 1.44 9.86
CA ILE A 81 -8.49 0.98 10.31
C ILE A 81 -9.19 2.05 11.16
N ALA A 82 -8.46 2.73 12.05
CA ALA A 82 -9.00 3.78 12.91
C ALA A 82 -9.47 5.02 12.12
N SER A 83 -8.91 5.28 10.94
CA SER A 83 -9.32 6.40 10.08
C SER A 83 -10.67 6.18 9.34
N TYR A 84 -11.21 4.96 9.41
CA TYR A 84 -12.53 4.61 8.85
C TYR A 84 -13.60 4.44 9.95
N PRO A 85 -14.88 4.64 9.62
CA PRO A 85 -15.98 4.29 10.52
C PRO A 85 -15.89 2.86 11.06
N PRO A 86 -16.24 2.61 12.34
CA PRO A 86 -16.00 1.33 13.02
C PRO A 86 -16.72 0.15 12.34
N HIS A 87 -17.89 0.39 11.74
CA HIS A 87 -18.63 -0.63 11.00
C HIS A 87 -17.92 -1.12 9.72
N LEU A 88 -16.91 -0.39 9.24
CA LEU A 88 -16.08 -0.77 8.10
C LEU A 88 -14.77 -1.46 8.50
N ALA A 89 -14.42 -1.49 9.79
CA ALA A 89 -13.11 -1.98 10.25
C ALA A 89 -12.76 -3.37 9.68
N ASN A 90 -13.68 -4.33 9.77
CA ASN A 90 -13.49 -5.68 9.24
C ASN A 90 -13.30 -5.72 7.71
N ARG A 91 -14.01 -4.84 7.00
CA ARG A 91 -13.91 -4.74 5.53
C ARG A 91 -12.56 -4.16 5.13
N ILE A 92 -12.10 -3.12 5.82
CA ILE A 92 -10.81 -2.48 5.58
C ILE A 92 -9.67 -3.43 5.91
N ALA A 93 -9.68 -4.08 7.07
CA ALA A 93 -8.69 -5.09 7.45
C ALA A 93 -8.56 -6.20 6.38
N ARG A 94 -9.68 -6.71 5.87
CA ARG A 94 -9.68 -7.70 4.78
C ARG A 94 -9.04 -7.14 3.50
N LYS A 95 -9.36 -5.91 3.11
CA LYS A 95 -8.80 -5.25 1.92
C LYS A 95 -7.29 -5.02 2.05
N LEU A 96 -6.83 -4.59 3.22
CA LEU A 96 -5.41 -4.42 3.51
C LEU A 96 -4.67 -5.75 3.43
N SER A 97 -5.24 -6.82 4.01
CA SER A 97 -4.71 -8.19 3.91
C SER A 97 -4.64 -8.70 2.46
N GLU A 98 -5.69 -8.51 1.67
CA GLU A 98 -5.72 -8.86 0.24
C GLU A 98 -4.63 -8.12 -0.55
N HIS A 99 -4.52 -6.81 -0.32
CA HIS A 99 -3.54 -5.97 -1.00
C HIS A 99 -2.10 -6.36 -0.63
N GLN A 100 -1.83 -6.62 0.65
CA GLN A 100 -0.52 -7.11 1.09
C GLN A 100 -0.12 -8.42 0.39
N ARG A 101 -1.04 -9.39 0.29
CA ARG A 101 -0.78 -10.66 -0.44
C ARG A 101 -0.47 -10.41 -1.91
N SER A 102 -1.21 -9.49 -2.54
CA SER A 102 -0.99 -9.12 -3.94
C SER A 102 0.40 -8.50 -4.16
N LEU A 103 0.81 -7.55 -3.30
CA LEU A 103 2.16 -6.96 -3.35
C LEU A 103 3.25 -8.01 -3.18
N TYR A 104 3.05 -8.97 -2.28
CA TYR A 104 4.02 -10.04 -2.04
C TYR A 104 4.11 -11.01 -3.24
N ALA A 105 2.96 -11.42 -3.80
CA ALA A 105 2.92 -12.27 -5.00
C ALA A 105 3.63 -11.60 -6.18
N ALA A 106 3.38 -10.31 -6.41
CA ALA A 106 4.06 -9.54 -7.46
C ALA A 106 5.58 -9.46 -7.22
N HIS A 107 6.01 -9.34 -5.97
CA HIS A 107 7.44 -9.31 -5.63
C HIS A 107 8.13 -10.66 -5.85
N LEU A 108 7.45 -11.77 -5.53
CA LEU A 108 7.97 -13.11 -5.80
C LEU A 108 8.15 -13.35 -7.30
N GLN A 109 7.15 -13.02 -8.12
CA GLN A 109 7.22 -13.13 -9.59
C GLN A 109 8.42 -12.35 -10.14
N ARG A 110 8.60 -11.09 -9.73
CA ARG A 110 9.74 -10.27 -10.13
C ARG A 110 11.09 -10.85 -9.70
N SER A 111 11.14 -11.55 -8.56
CA SER A 111 12.38 -12.13 -8.05
C SER A 111 12.77 -13.41 -8.78
N ASP A 112 11.79 -14.17 -9.29
CA ASP A 112 11.98 -15.38 -10.09
C ASP A 112 12.49 -15.07 -11.52
N GLU A 113 12.14 -13.91 -12.08
CA GLU A 113 12.62 -13.50 -13.41
C GLU A 113 14.09 -13.03 -13.43
N ARG A 114 14.64 -12.61 -12.29
CA ARG A 114 16.02 -12.12 -12.18
C ARG A 114 17.10 -13.14 -12.58
N PRO A 115 17.05 -14.42 -12.18
CA PRO A 115 18.02 -15.41 -12.65
C PRO A 115 17.97 -15.65 -14.18
N MET A 116 16.80 -15.54 -14.82
CA MET A 116 16.67 -15.66 -16.28
C MET A 116 17.34 -14.50 -17.01
N LEU A 117 17.14 -13.27 -16.53
CA LEU A 117 17.79 -12.07 -17.07
C LEU A 117 19.32 -12.10 -16.91
N ASN A 118 19.80 -12.55 -15.75
CA ASN A 118 21.24 -12.67 -15.51
C ASN A 118 21.89 -13.73 -16.39
N LYS A 119 21.21 -14.87 -16.62
CA LYS A 119 21.67 -15.91 -17.54
C LYS A 119 21.73 -15.40 -18.98
N ALA A 120 20.68 -14.74 -19.45
CA ALA A 120 20.63 -14.17 -20.80
C ALA A 120 21.72 -13.11 -21.02
N ARG A 121 22.00 -12.27 -20.02
CA ARG A 121 23.10 -11.29 -20.09
C ARG A 121 24.46 -11.96 -20.17
N PHE A 122 24.70 -13.01 -19.37
CA PHE A 122 25.95 -13.77 -19.40
C PHE A 122 26.17 -14.47 -20.75
N GLU A 123 25.13 -15.02 -21.36
CA GLU A 123 25.21 -15.67 -22.67
C GLU A 123 25.50 -14.67 -23.81
N ILE A 124 25.05 -13.42 -23.68
CA ILE A 124 25.34 -12.35 -24.65
C ILE A 124 26.78 -11.83 -24.46
N GLU A 125 27.22 -11.60 -23.23
CA GLU A 125 28.60 -11.17 -22.92
C GLU A 125 29.63 -12.24 -23.35
N ALA A 126 29.33 -13.53 -23.15
CA ALA A 126 30.18 -14.64 -23.59
C ALA A 126 30.34 -14.71 -25.12
N ARG A 127 29.34 -14.28 -25.90
CA ARG A 127 29.44 -14.26 -27.38
C ARG A 127 30.17 -13.02 -27.92
N GLN A 128 30.31 -11.97 -27.13
CA GLN A 128 30.98 -10.73 -27.55
C GLN A 128 32.47 -10.69 -27.17
N GLY A 129 32.92 -11.57 -26.26
CA GLY A 129 34.33 -11.67 -25.85
C GLY A 129 35.24 -12.53 -26.74
N ASP A 130 34.69 -13.19 -27.77
CA ASP A 130 35.42 -14.07 -28.72
C ASP A 130 35.74 -13.37 -30.07
N LEU A 131 35.78 -12.03 -30.10
CA LEU A 131 36.16 -11.21 -31.28
C LEU A 131 37.43 -10.39 -31.03
#